data_AF-A0A9X3EBS8-F1
#
_entry.id   AF-A0A9X3EBS8-F1
#
_cell.length_a   1.000
_cell.length_b   1.000
_cell.length_c   1.000
_cell.angle_alpha   90.00
_cell.angle_beta   90.00
_cell.angle_gamma   90.00
#
_symmetry.space_group_name_H-M   'P 1'
#
loop_
_entity.id
_entity.type
_entity.pdbx_description
1 polymer ?
#
loop_
_entity_poly.entity_id
_entity_poly.type
_entity_poly.pdbx_seq_one_letter_code
_entity_poly.pdbx_strand_id
1 'polypeptide(L)'
;MKYRSCAILAAVVLSQLLTACDESNAEADAPAASATSTSAASTSATGEALVSTSKPLAQQIESLPNTAPVAGQCAGWQRDLATGSHQYEVEACLRQKALNDRAAAVADAMQMSNWIIRNSHTSDLKDVLVALIKYPAEGSLEKHLRDLSLLPNAPDEEDVSTSITAAEYLMEMGNVYWFDTETGSFPNQHDYLLTEIAALSDLPALRFTEIPPAEGQDDQPYRLQAVWEDKSWQRDAENLGDWYDVETVLSLLNQIALDLDASSRFVYLPTGDQTAAVWVVDQEKLAQLLTEGLLTDSGAMRSTLAGKNFEQAFREAATAE
;
A
#
# COMPACT_ATOMS: atom_id res chain seq x y z
N MET A 1 -5.08 28.59 -12.73
CA MET A 1 -4.75 27.26 -13.29
C MET A 1 -4.31 27.42 -14.74
N LYS A 2 -3.01 27.24 -15.02
CA LYS A 2 -2.44 27.34 -16.36
C LYS A 2 -2.14 25.92 -16.86
N TYR A 3 -2.98 25.41 -17.75
CA TYR A 3 -2.67 24.25 -18.59
C TYR A 3 -1.40 24.55 -19.40
N ARG A 4 -0.45 23.61 -19.43
CA ARG A 4 0.66 23.62 -20.40
C ARG A 4 0.58 22.37 -21.27
N SER A 5 0.30 22.62 -22.56
CA SER A 5 0.54 21.72 -23.68
C SER A 5 2.02 21.72 -24.13
N CYS A 6 2.35 20.73 -24.96
CA CYS A 6 3.55 20.50 -25.79
C CYS A 6 4.72 19.75 -25.10
N ALA A 7 5.37 18.75 -25.72
CA ALA A 7 5.46 18.42 -27.14
C ALA A 7 5.67 16.92 -27.39
N ILE A 8 4.99 16.41 -28.42
CA ILE A 8 5.27 15.13 -29.09
C ILE A 8 6.50 15.34 -29.98
N LEU A 9 7.52 14.49 -29.82
CA LEU A 9 8.63 14.38 -30.77
C LEU A 9 8.67 12.95 -31.30
N ALA A 10 8.25 12.82 -32.56
CA ALA A 10 8.34 11.60 -33.34
C ALA A 10 9.79 11.37 -33.81
N ALA A 11 10.26 10.13 -33.72
CA ALA A 11 11.35 9.62 -34.54
C ALA A 11 11.04 8.19 -34.99
N VAL A 12 10.84 8.05 -36.30
CA VAL A 12 10.74 6.78 -37.04
C VAL A 12 12.07 6.59 -37.78
N VAL A 13 12.52 5.34 -37.92
CA VAL A 13 13.06 4.69 -39.15
C VAL A 13 14.24 3.71 -38.88
N LEU A 14 13.97 2.42 -39.15
CA LEU A 14 14.79 1.31 -39.74
C LEU A 14 16.18 0.94 -39.12
N SER A 15 16.68 -0.30 -39.16
CA SER A 15 16.35 -1.50 -39.95
C SER A 15 16.95 -2.75 -39.28
N GLN A 16 16.43 -3.89 -39.76
CA GLN A 16 16.72 -5.31 -39.52
C GLN A 16 18.20 -5.75 -39.55
N LEU A 17 18.50 -6.83 -38.82
CA LEU A 17 19.21 -8.00 -39.37
C LEU A 17 18.93 -9.27 -38.54
N LEU A 18 18.46 -10.29 -39.27
CA LEU A 18 18.26 -11.69 -38.89
C LEU A 18 19.59 -12.37 -38.52
N THR A 19 19.57 -13.42 -37.69
CA THR A 19 19.98 -14.80 -38.06
C THR A 19 19.45 -15.80 -37.02
N ALA A 20 19.01 -16.96 -37.52
CA ALA A 20 18.27 -18.03 -36.86
C ALA A 20 19.17 -19.19 -36.34
N CYS A 21 18.48 -20.23 -35.85
CA CYS A 21 18.90 -21.60 -35.47
C CYS A 21 19.27 -21.72 -33.96
N ASP A 22 18.75 -22.68 -33.20
CA ASP A 22 18.47 -24.06 -33.57
C ASP A 22 17.47 -24.76 -32.61
N GLU A 23 16.77 -25.76 -33.14
CA GLU A 23 15.82 -26.63 -32.47
C GLU A 23 16.55 -27.71 -31.66
N SER A 24 16.02 -28.10 -30.49
CA SER A 24 16.05 -29.50 -30.08
C SER A 24 14.98 -29.82 -29.04
N ASN A 25 13.95 -30.51 -29.51
CA ASN A 25 13.04 -31.35 -28.72
C ASN A 25 13.82 -32.50 -28.08
N ALA A 26 13.46 -32.86 -26.85
CA ALA A 26 13.64 -34.20 -26.33
C ALA A 26 12.55 -34.50 -25.28
N GLU A 27 11.43 -35.05 -25.76
CA GLU A 27 10.58 -35.95 -24.98
C GLU A 27 11.39 -37.19 -24.59
N ALA A 28 11.24 -37.65 -23.36
CA ALA A 28 11.57 -39.03 -23.00
C ALA A 28 10.65 -39.52 -21.88
N ASP A 29 9.97 -40.60 -22.22
CA ASP A 29 8.99 -41.37 -21.47
C ASP A 29 9.45 -41.87 -20.09
N ALA A 30 8.45 -42.01 -19.23
CA ALA A 30 8.47 -42.83 -18.02
C ALA A 30 8.82 -44.30 -18.32
N PRO A 31 9.27 -45.05 -17.30
CA PRO A 31 8.43 -46.17 -16.90
C PRO A 31 8.30 -46.36 -15.39
N ALA A 32 7.13 -46.87 -15.02
CA ALA A 32 6.76 -47.38 -13.72
C ALA A 32 7.49 -48.69 -13.38
N ALA A 33 7.94 -48.83 -12.13
CA ALA A 33 8.17 -50.08 -11.42
C ALA A 33 8.18 -49.74 -9.92
N SER A 34 7.22 -50.20 -9.12
CA SER A 34 7.05 -51.55 -8.56
C SER A 34 7.33 -51.48 -7.06
N ALA A 35 6.31 -51.88 -6.31
CA ALA A 35 6.27 -51.88 -4.86
C ALA A 35 7.36 -52.79 -4.27
N THR A 36 7.97 -52.34 -3.17
CA THR A 36 8.62 -53.25 -2.23
C THR A 36 8.24 -52.81 -0.82
N SER A 37 7.42 -53.65 -0.19
CA SER A 37 7.02 -53.59 1.20
C SER A 37 8.18 -54.08 2.07
N THR A 38 8.72 -53.18 2.89
CA THR A 38 9.58 -53.55 4.02
C THR A 38 8.97 -53.04 5.31
N SER A 39 8.40 -54.00 6.03
CA SER A 39 8.07 -53.98 7.45
C SER A 39 9.29 -53.56 8.27
N ALA A 40 9.17 -52.45 9.00
CA ALA A 40 10.11 -52.06 10.04
C ALA A 40 9.34 -51.73 11.33
N ALA A 41 9.71 -52.50 12.35
CA ALA A 41 9.31 -52.48 13.75
C ALA A 41 8.82 -51.13 14.32
N SER A 42 7.59 -51.17 14.81
CA SER A 42 7.05 -50.28 15.84
C SER A 42 7.94 -50.29 17.08
N THR A 43 8.70 -49.21 17.28
CA THR A 43 9.28 -48.85 18.57
C THR A 43 8.45 -47.71 19.16
N SER A 44 7.73 -48.04 20.22
CA SER A 44 6.90 -47.14 21.02
C SER A 44 7.80 -46.15 21.76
N ALA A 45 8.13 -45.03 21.11
CA ALA A 45 8.70 -43.88 21.79
C ALA A 45 7.55 -43.12 22.47
N THR A 46 7.60 -43.08 23.79
CA THR A 46 6.75 -42.27 24.67
C THR A 46 6.73 -40.82 24.18
N GLY A 47 5.56 -40.37 23.72
CA GLY A 47 5.31 -38.97 23.41
C GLY A 47 5.33 -38.15 24.70
N GLU A 48 6.48 -37.55 25.01
CA GLU A 48 6.52 -36.38 25.87
C GLU A 48 5.83 -35.25 25.10
N ALA A 49 4.60 -34.95 25.52
CA ALA A 49 3.89 -33.76 25.08
C ALA A 49 4.74 -32.54 25.44
N LEU A 50 5.31 -31.89 24.41
CA LEU A 50 5.83 -30.52 24.51
C LEU A 50 4.66 -29.62 24.89
N VAL A 51 4.43 -29.46 26.20
CA VAL A 51 3.50 -28.47 26.74
C VAL A 51 4.10 -27.10 26.41
N SER A 52 3.57 -26.46 25.37
CA SER A 52 3.90 -25.08 25.04
C SER A 52 3.45 -24.20 26.21
N THR A 53 4.41 -23.64 26.94
CA THR A 53 4.22 -22.80 28.13
C THR A 53 4.08 -21.31 27.79
N SER A 54 3.76 -20.97 26.53
CA SER A 54 3.59 -19.57 26.15
C SER A 54 2.43 -18.93 26.90
N LYS A 55 2.72 -17.91 27.73
CA LYS A 55 1.70 -17.08 28.39
C LYS A 55 0.76 -16.48 27.33
N PRO A 56 -0.54 -16.31 27.62
CA PRO A 56 -1.46 -15.57 26.75
C PRO A 56 -0.91 -14.17 26.40
N LEU A 57 -1.11 -13.72 25.16
CA LEU A 57 -0.60 -12.43 24.66
C LEU A 57 -0.95 -11.25 25.58
N ALA A 58 -2.18 -11.21 26.11
CA ALA A 58 -2.60 -10.17 27.04
C ALA A 58 -1.72 -10.09 28.30
N GLN A 59 -1.34 -11.24 28.88
CA GLN A 59 -0.43 -11.28 30.02
C GLN A 59 1.00 -10.89 29.66
N GLN A 60 1.42 -11.16 28.42
CA GLN A 60 2.72 -10.69 27.92
C GLN A 60 2.72 -9.15 27.83
N ILE A 61 1.69 -8.56 27.22
CA ILE A 61 1.54 -7.10 27.09
C ILE A 61 1.53 -6.42 28.46
N GLU A 62 0.76 -6.92 29.41
CA GLU A 62 0.67 -6.34 30.76
C GLU A 62 2.03 -6.34 31.50
N SER A 63 2.92 -7.28 31.17
CA SER A 63 4.26 -7.35 31.75
C SER A 63 5.29 -6.41 31.10
N LEU A 64 4.97 -5.76 29.97
CA LEU A 64 5.90 -4.88 29.26
C LEU A 64 6.17 -3.59 30.07
N PRO A 65 7.39 -3.03 30.02
CA PRO A 65 7.70 -1.70 30.53
C PRO A 65 6.78 -0.63 29.92
N ASN A 66 6.42 0.39 30.70
CA ASN A 66 5.64 1.52 30.19
C ASN A 66 6.20 2.88 30.63
N THR A 67 7.51 2.95 30.78
CA THR A 67 8.21 4.19 31.09
C THR A 67 8.27 5.07 29.85
N ALA A 68 8.00 6.37 30.00
CA ALA A 68 8.20 7.35 28.94
C ALA A 68 9.66 7.36 28.46
N PRO A 69 9.93 7.80 27.22
CA PRO A 69 11.28 7.96 26.71
C PRO A 69 12.10 8.91 27.59
N VAL A 70 13.39 8.61 27.77
CA VAL A 70 14.32 9.52 28.42
C VAL A 70 14.54 10.74 27.52
N ALA A 71 14.85 11.91 28.09
CA ALA A 71 15.14 13.11 27.32
C ALA A 71 16.18 12.84 26.21
N GLY A 72 15.82 13.19 24.97
CA GLY A 72 16.65 12.95 23.80
C GLY A 72 16.54 11.54 23.21
N GLN A 73 15.69 10.66 23.73
CA GLN A 73 15.34 9.36 23.15
C GLN A 73 13.87 9.36 22.68
N CYS A 74 13.57 8.53 21.68
CA CYS A 74 12.22 8.28 21.20
C CYS A 74 11.69 6.92 21.67
N ALA A 75 12.58 5.98 22.01
CA ALA A 75 12.19 4.67 22.50
C ALA A 75 11.64 4.73 23.94
N GLY A 76 10.35 4.45 24.11
CA GLY A 76 9.66 4.36 25.39
C GLY A 76 8.24 3.83 25.22
N TRP A 77 7.46 3.78 26.31
CA TRP A 77 6.04 3.39 26.27
C TRP A 77 5.75 2.02 25.63
N GLN A 78 6.64 1.04 25.83
CA GLN A 78 6.55 -0.25 25.14
C GLN A 78 5.19 -0.95 25.32
N ARG A 79 4.58 -0.87 26.50
CA ARG A 79 3.22 -1.41 26.75
C ARG A 79 2.15 -0.64 26.00
N ASP A 80 2.19 0.68 26.02
CA ASP A 80 1.19 1.52 25.33
C ASP A 80 1.28 1.35 23.80
N LEU A 81 2.49 1.26 23.24
CA LEU A 81 2.67 0.95 21.82
C LEU A 81 2.05 -0.41 21.45
N ALA A 82 2.12 -1.40 22.35
CA ALA A 82 1.50 -2.71 22.17
C ALA A 82 -0.04 -2.67 22.22
N THR A 83 -0.64 -1.67 22.86
CA THR A 83 -2.11 -1.50 22.93
C THR A 83 -2.65 -0.52 21.88
N GLY A 84 -1.78 0.26 21.23
CA GLY A 84 -2.14 1.23 20.19
C GLY A 84 -2.00 2.70 20.61
N SER A 85 -1.52 2.96 21.82
CA SER A 85 -1.36 4.31 22.38
C SER A 85 0.06 4.84 22.12
N HIS A 86 0.21 6.17 22.14
CA HIS A 86 1.49 6.90 22.00
C HIS A 86 2.28 6.65 20.70
N GLN A 87 1.67 6.05 19.67
CA GLN A 87 2.38 5.73 18.43
C GLN A 87 2.78 6.99 17.66
N TYR A 88 1.88 7.98 17.56
CA TYR A 88 2.13 9.24 16.89
C TYR A 88 3.27 10.04 17.54
N GLU A 89 3.33 10.08 18.87
CA GLU A 89 4.37 10.81 19.61
C GLU A 89 5.75 10.19 19.39
N VAL A 90 5.84 8.86 19.38
CA VAL A 90 7.08 8.14 19.10
C VAL A 90 7.48 8.31 17.63
N GLU A 91 6.52 8.22 16.71
CA GLU A 91 6.73 8.44 15.28
C GLU A 91 7.27 9.85 15.01
N ALA A 92 6.58 10.88 15.50
CA ALA A 92 6.98 12.27 15.32
C ALA A 92 8.40 12.54 15.89
N CYS A 93 8.72 11.97 17.05
CA CYS A 93 10.07 12.02 17.61
C CYS A 93 11.11 11.38 16.68
N LEU A 94 10.85 10.16 16.20
CA LEU A 94 11.76 9.44 15.31
C LEU A 94 11.96 10.18 13.99
N ARG A 95 10.89 10.71 13.39
CA ARG A 95 10.95 11.48 12.15
C ARG A 95 11.84 12.71 12.31
N GLN A 96 11.53 13.54 13.31
CA GLN A 96 12.32 14.75 13.59
C GLN A 96 13.79 14.41 13.89
N LYS A 97 14.03 13.32 14.63
CA LYS A 97 15.38 12.85 14.92
C LYS A 97 16.09 12.35 13.66
N ALA A 98 15.41 11.63 12.77
CA ALA A 98 16.00 11.13 11.54
C ALA A 98 16.49 12.24 10.62
N LEU A 99 15.79 13.38 10.59
CA LEU A 99 16.19 14.58 9.84
C LEU A 99 17.39 15.30 10.45
N ASN A 100 17.55 15.26 11.78
CA ASN A 100 18.61 15.99 12.48
C ASN A 100 19.87 15.14 12.76
N ASP A 101 19.67 13.87 13.10
CA ASP A 101 20.68 12.89 13.48
C ASP A 101 20.15 11.48 13.17
N ARG A 102 20.26 11.09 11.90
CA ARG A 102 19.78 9.79 11.42
C ARG A 102 20.40 8.62 12.19
N ALA A 103 21.67 8.69 12.55
CA ALA A 103 22.33 7.63 13.30
C ALA A 103 21.69 7.41 14.68
N ALA A 104 21.34 8.49 15.39
CA ALA A 104 20.61 8.40 16.64
C ALA A 104 19.17 7.88 16.46
N ALA A 105 18.47 8.26 15.38
CA ALA A 105 17.14 7.72 15.08
C ALA A 105 17.17 6.21 14.81
N VAL A 106 18.17 5.75 14.05
CA VAL A 106 18.39 4.31 13.78
C VAL A 106 18.66 3.56 15.08
N ALA A 107 19.46 4.11 16.00
CA ALA A 107 19.73 3.47 17.29
C ALA A 107 18.46 3.27 18.12
N ASP A 108 17.60 4.30 18.18
CA ASP A 108 16.30 4.20 18.86
C ASP A 108 15.36 3.21 18.16
N ALA A 109 15.31 3.23 16.82
CA ALA A 109 14.50 2.28 16.05
C ALA A 109 14.94 0.82 16.29
N MET A 110 16.25 0.56 16.33
CA MET A 110 16.82 -0.75 16.64
C MET A 110 16.45 -1.22 18.06
N GLN A 111 16.37 -0.32 19.03
CA GLN A 111 15.90 -0.66 20.38
C GLN A 111 14.45 -1.18 20.37
N MET A 112 13.64 -0.71 19.42
CA MET A 112 12.23 -1.06 19.25
C MET A 112 11.98 -2.22 18.28
N SER A 113 13.02 -2.76 17.63
CA SER A 113 12.87 -3.72 16.51
C SER A 113 12.12 -5.00 16.89
N ASN A 114 12.15 -5.38 18.17
CA ASN A 114 11.54 -6.60 18.69
C ASN A 114 10.31 -6.31 19.57
N TRP A 115 9.81 -5.07 19.56
CA TRP A 115 8.66 -4.69 20.37
C TRP A 115 7.36 -5.13 19.71
N ILE A 116 6.38 -5.50 20.53
CA ILE A 116 5.01 -5.68 20.07
C ILE A 116 4.43 -4.29 19.89
N ILE A 117 4.24 -3.86 18.65
CA ILE A 117 3.60 -2.59 18.31
C ILE A 117 2.30 -2.92 17.59
N ARG A 118 1.17 -2.36 18.04
CA ARG A 118 -0.12 -2.56 17.37
C ARG A 118 -0.13 -1.80 16.04
N ASN A 119 -0.84 -2.28 15.02
CA ASN A 119 -1.10 -1.44 13.85
C ASN A 119 -2.05 -0.30 14.26
N SER A 120 -1.73 0.93 13.85
CA SER A 120 -2.63 2.08 13.97
C SER A 120 -3.01 2.56 12.57
N HIS A 121 -4.22 3.10 12.44
CA HIS A 121 -4.65 3.77 11.21
C HIS A 121 -4.19 5.24 11.14
N THR A 122 -3.69 5.78 12.25
CA THR A 122 -3.32 7.20 12.40
C THR A 122 -1.82 7.42 12.60
N SER A 123 -1.00 6.39 12.40
CA SER A 123 0.45 6.50 12.57
C SER A 123 1.16 5.46 11.71
N ASP A 124 2.22 5.89 11.05
CA ASP A 124 3.10 5.07 10.21
C ASP A 124 4.36 4.65 10.97
N LEU A 125 4.34 4.67 12.31
CA LEU A 125 5.46 4.28 13.17
C LEU A 125 6.15 2.99 12.74
N LYS A 126 5.39 1.95 12.35
CA LYS A 126 5.98 0.69 11.89
C LYS A 126 6.79 0.84 10.62
N ASP A 127 6.28 1.60 9.66
CA ASP A 127 6.92 1.82 8.38
C ASP A 127 8.19 2.69 8.56
N VAL A 128 8.12 3.68 9.45
CA VAL A 128 9.29 4.47 9.89
C VAL A 128 10.35 3.57 10.53
N LEU A 129 9.97 2.66 11.43
CA LEU A 129 10.90 1.73 12.06
C LEU A 129 11.56 0.81 11.03
N VAL A 130 10.78 0.22 10.11
CA VAL A 130 11.32 -0.65 9.05
C VAL A 130 12.30 0.12 8.18
N ALA A 131 11.94 1.33 7.74
CA ALA A 131 12.79 2.17 6.91
C ALA A 131 14.13 2.48 7.61
N LEU A 132 14.10 2.94 8.86
CA LEU A 132 15.32 3.27 9.61
C LEU A 132 16.19 2.04 9.89
N ILE A 133 15.58 0.90 10.22
CA ILE A 133 16.32 -0.32 10.56
C ILE A 133 16.98 -0.95 9.32
N LYS A 134 16.24 -1.07 8.22
CA LYS A 134 16.72 -1.73 7.00
C LYS A 134 17.58 -0.82 6.12
N TYR A 135 17.30 0.49 6.15
CA TYR A 135 17.96 1.50 5.32
C TYR A 135 18.57 2.60 6.21
N PRO A 136 19.59 2.25 7.03
CA PRO A 136 20.10 3.15 8.07
C PRO A 136 20.84 4.36 7.53
N ALA A 137 21.44 4.28 6.34
CA ALA A 137 22.10 5.41 5.70
C ALA A 137 21.09 6.36 5.06
N GLU A 138 21.39 7.66 5.09
CA GLU A 138 20.58 8.69 4.41
C GLU A 138 20.48 8.39 2.91
N GLY A 139 19.29 8.57 2.34
CA GLY A 139 19.00 8.28 0.92
C GLY A 139 19.08 6.80 0.51
N SER A 140 19.41 5.87 1.42
CA SER A 140 19.57 4.46 1.03
C SER A 140 18.24 3.78 0.66
N LEU A 141 17.13 4.19 1.27
CA LEU A 141 15.79 3.72 0.87
C LEU A 141 15.40 4.27 -0.51
N GLU A 142 15.55 5.58 -0.72
CA GLU A 142 15.27 6.20 -2.03
C GLU A 142 16.07 5.50 -3.13
N LYS A 143 17.37 5.31 -2.92
CA LYS A 143 18.23 4.59 -3.87
C LYS A 143 17.70 3.20 -4.18
N HIS A 144 17.31 2.42 -3.17
CA HIS A 144 16.73 1.10 -3.37
C HIS A 144 15.45 1.15 -4.23
N LEU A 145 14.55 2.09 -3.95
CA LEU A 145 13.33 2.26 -4.75
C LEU A 145 13.63 2.69 -6.20
N ARG A 146 14.67 3.51 -6.42
CA ARG A 146 15.16 3.83 -7.77
C ARG A 146 15.76 2.63 -8.49
N ASP A 147 16.53 1.81 -7.79
CA ASP A 147 17.12 0.59 -8.35
C ASP A 147 16.03 -0.41 -8.78
N LEU A 148 14.87 -0.40 -8.11
CA LEU A 148 13.66 -1.14 -8.51
C LEU A 148 12.84 -0.46 -9.61
N SER A 149 13.27 0.71 -10.09
CA SER A 149 12.54 1.54 -11.06
C SER A 149 11.10 1.84 -10.60
N LEU A 150 10.93 2.18 -9.32
CA LEU A 150 9.64 2.54 -8.72
C LEU A 150 9.40 4.04 -8.59
N LEU A 151 10.42 4.85 -8.87
CA LEU A 151 10.38 6.31 -8.80
C LEU A 151 10.62 6.91 -10.20
N PRO A 152 9.71 6.70 -11.17
CA PRO A 152 9.88 7.12 -12.56
C PRO A 152 9.77 8.65 -12.75
N ASN A 153 9.13 9.34 -11.82
CA ASN A 153 8.82 10.77 -11.94
C ASN A 153 9.83 11.64 -11.19
N ALA A 154 9.94 12.89 -11.62
CA ALA A 154 10.54 13.93 -10.79
C ALA A 154 9.57 14.28 -9.65
N PRO A 155 10.05 14.77 -8.49
CA PRO A 155 9.16 15.27 -7.45
C PRO A 155 8.32 16.42 -8.01
N ASP A 156 7.00 16.36 -7.79
CA ASP A 156 6.05 17.31 -8.38
C ASP A 156 6.15 18.70 -7.73
N GLU A 157 6.16 18.77 -6.39
CA GLU A 157 6.18 20.06 -5.66
C GLU A 157 7.07 20.06 -4.40
N GLU A 158 7.32 18.91 -3.75
CA GLU A 158 7.93 18.88 -2.41
C GLU A 158 9.44 18.58 -2.34
N ASP A 159 10.00 19.00 -1.20
CA ASP A 159 11.32 18.57 -0.75
C ASP A 159 11.24 17.17 -0.14
N VAL A 160 11.56 16.17 -0.95
CA VAL A 160 11.70 14.76 -0.52
C VAL A 160 12.78 14.54 0.54
N SER A 161 13.52 15.59 0.95
CA SER A 161 14.43 15.53 2.10
C SER A 161 13.73 15.16 3.41
N THR A 162 12.41 15.37 3.49
CA THR A 162 11.61 15.00 4.67
C THR A 162 11.06 13.57 4.63
N SER A 163 11.10 12.91 3.46
CA SER A 163 10.60 11.55 3.27
C SER A 163 11.50 10.53 3.99
N ILE A 164 10.87 9.62 4.72
CA ILE A 164 11.51 8.57 5.51
C ILE A 164 10.96 7.20 5.12
N THR A 165 9.66 7.07 4.85
CA THR A 165 9.01 5.79 4.51
C THR A 165 8.97 5.54 3.01
N ALA A 166 8.72 4.29 2.60
CA ALA A 166 8.58 3.98 1.18
C ALA A 166 7.32 4.61 0.59
N ALA A 167 6.21 4.63 1.34
CA ALA A 167 4.96 5.25 0.91
C ALA A 167 5.15 6.74 0.58
N GLU A 168 5.90 7.49 1.40
CA GLU A 168 6.23 8.90 1.13
C GLU A 168 6.99 9.09 -0.17
N TYR A 169 8.07 8.32 -0.39
CA TYR A 169 8.82 8.42 -1.65
C TYR A 169 7.96 8.04 -2.87
N LEU A 170 7.10 7.04 -2.73
CA LEU A 170 6.20 6.59 -3.80
C LEU A 170 5.10 7.62 -4.09
N MET A 171 4.55 8.29 -3.07
CA MET A 171 3.58 9.36 -3.27
C MET A 171 4.17 10.52 -4.07
N GLU A 172 5.41 10.92 -3.77
CA GLU A 172 6.05 12.09 -4.41
C GLU A 172 6.65 11.82 -5.79
N MET A 173 7.16 10.61 -6.04
CA MET A 173 7.94 10.31 -7.25
C MET A 173 7.51 9.03 -7.97
N GLY A 174 6.54 8.30 -7.41
CA GLY A 174 5.98 7.11 -8.01
C GLY A 174 5.04 7.42 -9.18
N ASN A 175 4.56 6.37 -9.83
CA ASN A 175 3.50 6.46 -10.83
C ASN A 175 2.14 6.56 -10.11
N VAL A 176 1.82 7.76 -9.63
CA VAL A 176 0.69 8.02 -8.72
C VAL A 176 -0.33 8.93 -9.38
N TYR A 177 -1.61 8.66 -9.14
CA TYR A 177 -2.70 9.60 -9.38
C TYR A 177 -3.17 10.19 -8.05
N TRP A 178 -3.03 11.51 -7.89
CA TRP A 178 -3.44 12.26 -6.70
C TRP A 178 -4.75 12.99 -6.95
N PHE A 179 -5.69 12.92 -6.01
CA PHE A 179 -6.99 13.57 -6.13
C PHE A 179 -7.64 13.85 -4.77
N ASP A 180 -8.59 14.78 -4.74
CA ASP A 180 -9.46 14.98 -3.58
C ASP A 180 -10.53 13.88 -3.56
N THR A 181 -10.78 13.27 -2.39
CA THR A 181 -11.82 12.25 -2.28
C THR A 181 -13.22 12.85 -2.16
N GLU A 182 -13.33 14.13 -1.80
CA GLU A 182 -14.56 14.91 -1.88
C GLU A 182 -14.71 15.49 -3.29
N THR A 183 -15.84 15.21 -3.92
CA THR A 183 -16.14 15.65 -5.29
C THR A 183 -16.97 16.95 -5.32
N GLY A 184 -17.66 17.26 -4.22
CA GLY A 184 -18.58 18.40 -4.11
C GLY A 184 -19.76 18.35 -5.08
N SER A 185 -20.06 17.19 -5.67
CA SER A 185 -21.10 17.03 -6.68
C SER A 185 -21.81 15.68 -6.55
N PHE A 186 -23.00 15.56 -7.15
CA PHE A 186 -23.73 14.31 -7.30
C PHE A 186 -24.28 14.25 -8.73
N PRO A 187 -24.01 13.20 -9.53
CA PRO A 187 -23.15 12.04 -9.25
C PRO A 187 -21.68 12.41 -9.06
N ASN A 188 -20.91 11.52 -8.43
CA ASN A 188 -19.51 11.78 -8.01
C ASN A 188 -18.51 11.66 -9.17
N GLN A 189 -18.90 11.18 -10.35
CA GLN A 189 -18.03 11.00 -11.53
C GLN A 189 -16.96 9.93 -11.29
N HIS A 190 -17.34 8.79 -10.72
CA HIS A 190 -16.43 7.66 -10.52
C HIS A 190 -15.84 7.12 -11.83
N ASP A 191 -16.54 7.28 -12.95
CA ASP A 191 -16.07 6.91 -14.29
C ASP A 191 -14.88 7.75 -14.77
N TYR A 192 -14.88 9.05 -14.46
CA TYR A 192 -13.73 9.92 -14.69
C TYR A 192 -12.53 9.44 -13.86
N LEU A 193 -12.72 9.22 -12.56
CA LEU A 193 -11.67 8.73 -11.67
C LEU A 193 -11.08 7.39 -12.14
N LEU A 194 -11.93 6.43 -12.51
CA LEU A 194 -11.52 5.14 -13.07
C LEU A 194 -10.68 5.31 -14.35
N THR A 195 -11.07 6.24 -15.22
CA THR A 195 -10.37 6.52 -16.48
C THR A 195 -8.96 7.06 -16.22
N GLU A 196 -8.83 8.05 -15.34
CA GLU A 196 -7.55 8.70 -15.05
C GLU A 196 -6.56 7.73 -14.37
N ILE A 197 -7.03 6.94 -13.41
CA ILE A 197 -6.19 5.93 -12.74
C ILE A 197 -5.77 4.85 -13.74
N ALA A 198 -6.69 4.33 -14.56
CA ALA A 198 -6.39 3.27 -15.52
C ALA A 198 -5.38 3.74 -16.59
N ALA A 199 -5.35 5.03 -16.92
CA ALA A 199 -4.40 5.59 -17.89
C ALA A 199 -2.93 5.48 -17.44
N LEU A 200 -2.66 5.29 -16.15
CA LEU A 200 -1.32 5.06 -15.62
C LEU A 200 -0.85 3.60 -15.70
N SER A 201 -1.68 2.69 -16.21
CA SER A 201 -1.45 1.24 -16.19
C SER A 201 -1.19 0.64 -17.57
N ASP A 202 -0.96 -0.68 -17.60
CA ASP A 202 -0.91 -1.50 -18.81
C ASP A 202 -2.30 -2.03 -19.25
N LEU A 203 -3.39 -1.58 -18.62
CA LEU A 203 -4.75 -1.91 -19.05
C LEU A 203 -5.05 -1.34 -20.44
N PRO A 204 -5.88 -2.03 -21.25
CA PRO A 204 -6.33 -1.47 -22.52
C PRO A 204 -7.29 -0.28 -22.29
N ALA A 205 -7.62 0.42 -23.37
CA ALA A 205 -8.59 1.53 -23.35
C ALA A 205 -10.01 1.02 -23.03
N LEU A 206 -10.28 0.85 -21.73
CA LEU A 206 -11.57 0.49 -21.16
C LEU A 206 -12.56 1.65 -21.28
N ARG A 207 -13.85 1.31 -21.41
CA ARG A 207 -14.93 2.29 -21.26
C ARG A 207 -15.54 2.14 -19.88
N PHE A 208 -15.37 3.15 -19.05
CA PHE A 208 -15.99 3.21 -17.73
C PHE A 208 -17.34 3.93 -17.78
N THR A 209 -18.25 3.58 -16.87
CA THR A 209 -19.55 4.24 -16.73
C THR A 209 -19.98 4.19 -15.28
N GLU A 210 -20.41 5.33 -14.75
CA GLU A 210 -21.11 5.44 -13.47
C GLU A 210 -22.61 5.48 -13.73
N ILE A 211 -23.36 4.66 -13.01
CA ILE A 211 -24.82 4.71 -12.97
C ILE A 211 -25.20 5.13 -11.55
N PRO A 212 -25.64 6.38 -11.35
CA PRO A 212 -26.07 6.83 -10.03
C PRO A 212 -27.39 6.17 -9.63
N PRO A 213 -27.75 6.22 -8.33
CA PRO A 213 -29.08 5.88 -7.87
C PRO A 213 -30.19 6.61 -8.62
N ALA A 214 -31.36 6.00 -8.70
CA ALA A 214 -32.53 6.65 -9.27
C ALA A 214 -32.95 7.85 -8.40
N GLU A 215 -33.64 8.82 -9.00
CA GLU A 215 -34.16 9.99 -8.28
C GLU A 215 -35.04 9.57 -7.09
N GLY A 216 -34.74 10.10 -5.89
CA GLY A 216 -35.43 9.74 -4.66
C GLY A 216 -34.95 8.44 -4.00
N GLN A 217 -33.84 7.88 -4.49
CA GLN A 217 -33.12 6.73 -3.92
C GLN A 217 -31.70 7.11 -3.51
N ASP A 218 -31.56 8.31 -2.95
CA ASP A 218 -30.27 8.95 -2.64
C ASP A 218 -29.44 8.19 -1.57
N ASP A 219 -29.97 7.10 -1.00
CA ASP A 219 -29.29 6.19 -0.07
C ASP A 219 -28.79 4.89 -0.74
N GLN A 220 -29.18 4.62 -1.99
CA GLN A 220 -28.79 3.42 -2.72
C GLN A 220 -27.37 3.56 -3.27
N PRO A 221 -26.66 2.44 -3.52
CA PRO A 221 -25.31 2.47 -4.07
C PRO A 221 -25.28 2.95 -5.53
N TYR A 222 -24.13 3.49 -5.92
CA TYR A 222 -23.78 3.68 -7.32
C TYR A 222 -23.47 2.34 -7.97
N ARG A 223 -23.60 2.23 -9.28
CA ARG A 223 -23.08 1.09 -10.04
C ARG A 223 -21.96 1.54 -10.97
N LEU A 224 -20.78 0.98 -10.73
CA LEU A 224 -19.59 1.19 -11.55
C LEU A 224 -19.49 0.07 -12.58
N GLN A 225 -19.28 0.44 -13.84
CA GLN A 225 -19.13 -0.51 -14.94
C GLN A 225 -17.87 -0.23 -15.75
N ALA A 226 -17.26 -1.30 -16.26
CA ALA A 226 -16.18 -1.25 -17.23
C ALA A 226 -16.49 -2.18 -18.39
N VAL A 227 -16.19 -1.77 -19.62
CA VAL A 227 -16.38 -2.57 -20.83
C VAL A 227 -15.12 -2.54 -21.69
N TRP A 228 -14.71 -3.71 -22.17
CA TRP A 228 -13.66 -3.87 -23.17
C TRP A 228 -14.00 -5.05 -24.08
N GLU A 229 -14.11 -4.77 -25.38
CA GLU A 229 -14.58 -5.73 -26.39
C GLU A 229 -15.92 -6.39 -26.00
N ASP A 230 -15.93 -7.71 -25.80
CA ASP A 230 -17.08 -8.52 -25.38
C ASP A 230 -17.14 -8.78 -23.86
N LYS A 231 -16.16 -8.26 -23.11
CA LYS A 231 -16.10 -8.39 -21.65
C LYS A 231 -16.69 -7.16 -20.96
N SER A 232 -17.35 -7.40 -19.82
CA SER A 232 -17.88 -6.35 -18.96
C SER A 232 -17.70 -6.71 -17.50
N TRP A 233 -17.37 -5.71 -16.68
CA TRP A 233 -17.25 -5.82 -15.24
C TRP A 233 -18.19 -4.82 -14.57
N GLN A 234 -18.62 -5.18 -13.36
CA GLN A 234 -19.55 -4.38 -12.57
C GLN A 234 -19.23 -4.53 -11.09
N ARG A 235 -19.31 -3.43 -10.34
CA ARG A 235 -19.45 -3.44 -8.88
C ARG A 235 -20.40 -2.34 -8.43
N ASP A 236 -21.06 -2.59 -7.30
CA ASP A 236 -21.85 -1.57 -6.63
C ASP A 236 -20.95 -0.85 -5.62
N ALA A 237 -20.88 0.48 -5.70
CA ALA A 237 -20.09 1.35 -4.83
C ALA A 237 -21.01 1.99 -3.78
N GLU A 238 -20.53 2.07 -2.54
CA GLU A 238 -21.28 2.70 -1.46
C GLU A 238 -21.60 4.16 -1.80
N ASN A 239 -22.80 4.60 -1.44
CA ASN A 239 -23.16 6.00 -1.58
C ASN A 239 -22.71 6.76 -0.34
N LEU A 240 -21.55 7.40 -0.49
CA LEU A 240 -20.88 8.12 0.58
C LEU A 240 -21.21 9.62 0.58
N GLY A 241 -22.28 10.02 -0.12
CA GLY A 241 -22.61 11.41 -0.40
C GLY A 241 -21.85 11.90 -1.63
N ASP A 242 -21.22 13.05 -1.50
CA ASP A 242 -20.34 13.67 -2.49
C ASP A 242 -18.90 13.15 -2.45
N TRP A 243 -18.66 11.99 -1.82
CA TRP A 243 -17.34 11.37 -1.69
C TRP A 243 -17.18 10.15 -2.59
N TYR A 244 -15.99 9.95 -3.16
CA TYR A 244 -15.67 8.71 -3.86
C TYR A 244 -15.65 7.50 -2.90
N ASP A 245 -16.20 6.38 -3.35
CA ASP A 245 -15.87 5.05 -2.80
C ASP A 245 -14.60 4.51 -3.47
N VAL A 246 -13.46 4.98 -2.98
CA VAL A 246 -12.13 4.64 -3.50
C VAL A 246 -11.87 3.13 -3.40
N GLU A 247 -12.37 2.45 -2.37
CA GLU A 247 -12.17 1.00 -2.21
C GLU A 247 -12.82 0.24 -3.36
N THR A 248 -14.08 0.55 -3.69
CA THR A 248 -14.77 -0.13 -4.79
C THR A 248 -14.13 0.19 -6.14
N VAL A 249 -13.66 1.42 -6.35
CA VAL A 249 -12.90 1.81 -7.55
C VAL A 249 -11.65 0.94 -7.72
N LEU A 250 -10.82 0.82 -6.69
CA LEU A 250 -9.57 0.04 -6.76
C LEU A 250 -9.84 -1.47 -6.83
N SER A 251 -10.88 -1.96 -6.17
CA SER A 251 -11.32 -3.36 -6.25
C SER A 251 -11.78 -3.72 -7.67
N LEU A 252 -12.50 -2.83 -8.35
CA LEU A 252 -12.89 -3.01 -9.75
C LEU A 252 -11.66 -3.02 -10.67
N LEU A 253 -10.75 -2.05 -10.54
CA LEU A 253 -9.55 -1.98 -11.39
C LEU A 253 -8.62 -3.19 -11.19
N ASN A 254 -8.38 -3.61 -9.95
CA ASN A 254 -7.57 -4.80 -9.68
C ASN A 254 -8.25 -6.09 -10.18
N GLN A 255 -9.58 -6.20 -10.11
CA GLN A 255 -10.30 -7.32 -10.72
C GLN A 255 -10.12 -7.36 -12.25
N ILE A 256 -10.24 -6.21 -12.91
CA ILE A 256 -10.05 -6.11 -14.37
C ILE A 256 -8.62 -6.49 -14.74
N ALA A 257 -7.62 -6.00 -13.99
CA ALA A 257 -6.22 -6.36 -14.23
C ALA A 257 -5.97 -7.86 -14.11
N LEU A 258 -6.58 -8.52 -13.12
CA LEU A 258 -6.49 -9.98 -12.99
C LEU A 258 -7.15 -10.72 -14.17
N ASP A 259 -8.35 -10.31 -14.58
CA ASP A 259 -9.10 -10.99 -15.65
C ASP A 259 -8.50 -10.77 -17.06
N LEU A 260 -7.66 -9.74 -17.20
CA LEU A 260 -6.93 -9.40 -18.41
C LEU A 260 -5.45 -9.80 -18.38
N ASP A 261 -5.01 -10.47 -17.31
CA ASP A 261 -3.60 -10.86 -17.10
C ASP A 261 -2.63 -9.66 -17.19
N ALA A 262 -3.10 -8.49 -16.76
CA ALA A 262 -2.29 -7.27 -16.71
C ALA A 262 -1.38 -7.31 -15.47
N SER A 263 -0.18 -6.74 -15.62
CA SER A 263 0.83 -6.70 -14.56
C SER A 263 0.53 -5.63 -13.51
N SER A 264 -0.16 -4.55 -13.89
CA SER A 264 -0.42 -3.42 -13.00
C SER A 264 -1.37 -3.76 -11.86
N ARG A 265 -1.07 -3.24 -10.68
CA ARG A 265 -1.91 -3.25 -9.48
C ARG A 265 -2.11 -1.82 -9.02
N PHE A 266 -3.30 -1.57 -8.49
CA PHE A 266 -3.74 -0.26 -8.06
C PHE A 266 -3.76 -0.26 -6.53
N VAL A 267 -2.80 0.44 -5.94
CA VAL A 267 -2.56 0.44 -4.50
C VAL A 267 -2.85 1.82 -3.96
N TYR A 268 -3.69 1.86 -2.94
CA TYR A 268 -3.96 3.09 -2.22
C TYR A 268 -2.80 3.41 -1.27
N LEU A 269 -2.29 4.64 -1.33
CA LEU A 269 -1.34 5.20 -0.39
C LEU A 269 -2.06 6.24 0.49
N PRO A 270 -2.03 6.10 1.83
CA PRO A 270 -2.69 7.05 2.71
C PRO A 270 -1.99 8.41 2.68
N THR A 271 -2.78 9.48 2.61
CA THR A 271 -2.27 10.86 2.66
C THR A 271 -2.40 11.46 4.07
N GLY A 272 -3.27 10.89 4.90
CA GLY A 272 -3.56 11.38 6.26
C GLY A 272 -4.59 12.51 6.31
N ASP A 273 -5.18 12.89 5.18
CA ASP A 273 -6.18 13.94 5.06
C ASP A 273 -7.34 13.54 4.11
N GLN A 274 -8.09 14.51 3.57
CA GLN A 274 -9.21 14.28 2.65
C GLN A 274 -8.79 13.90 1.22
N THR A 275 -7.50 13.93 0.91
CA THR A 275 -6.99 13.55 -0.41
C THR A 275 -6.70 12.05 -0.47
N ALA A 276 -6.45 11.52 -1.67
CA ALA A 276 -6.02 10.16 -1.88
C ALA A 276 -4.92 10.10 -2.95
N ALA A 277 -4.00 9.16 -2.75
CA ALA A 277 -2.98 8.80 -3.70
C ALA A 277 -3.18 7.36 -4.15
N VAL A 278 -3.29 7.13 -5.45
CA VAL A 278 -3.34 5.78 -6.02
C VAL A 278 -2.06 5.52 -6.80
N TRP A 279 -1.26 4.61 -6.27
CA TRP A 279 -0.04 4.14 -6.89
C TRP A 279 -0.32 2.98 -7.84
N VAL A 280 0.07 3.13 -9.09
CA VAL A 280 -0.05 2.11 -10.12
C VAL A 280 1.30 1.45 -10.34
N VAL A 281 1.39 0.16 -10.00
CA VAL A 281 2.66 -0.57 -9.92
C VAL A 281 2.56 -1.97 -10.47
N ASP A 282 3.66 -2.48 -11.02
CA ASP A 282 3.82 -3.89 -11.35
C ASP A 282 3.64 -4.82 -10.11
N GLN A 283 2.89 -5.91 -10.27
CA GLN A 283 2.58 -6.85 -9.19
C GLN A 283 3.82 -7.47 -8.53
N GLU A 284 4.87 -7.81 -9.29
CA GLU A 284 6.06 -8.44 -8.73
C GLU A 284 6.78 -7.46 -7.81
N LYS A 285 6.86 -6.19 -8.20
CA LYS A 285 7.47 -5.14 -7.39
C LYS A 285 6.64 -4.83 -6.13
N LEU A 286 5.31 -4.82 -6.25
CA LEU A 286 4.43 -4.72 -5.08
C LEU A 286 4.66 -5.86 -4.10
N ALA A 287 4.68 -7.11 -4.60
CA ALA A 287 4.93 -8.28 -3.78
C ALA A 287 6.31 -8.23 -3.10
N GLN A 288 7.32 -7.70 -3.81
CA GLN A 288 8.64 -7.46 -3.25
C GLN A 288 8.59 -6.45 -2.08
N LEU A 289 7.98 -5.28 -2.24
CA LEU A 289 7.89 -4.30 -1.16
C LEU A 289 7.10 -4.80 0.06
N LEU A 290 6.03 -5.56 -0.16
CA LEU A 290 5.25 -6.20 0.91
C LEU A 290 6.09 -7.25 1.65
N THR A 291 6.85 -8.07 0.93
CA THR A 291 7.76 -9.07 1.51
C THR A 291 8.89 -8.41 2.29
N GLU A 292 9.38 -7.28 1.80
CA GLU A 292 10.35 -6.44 2.49
C GLU A 292 9.73 -5.66 3.66
N GLY A 293 8.40 -5.70 3.84
CA GLY A 293 7.70 -4.93 4.88
C GLY A 293 7.84 -3.42 4.72
N LEU A 294 8.20 -2.94 3.53
CA LEU A 294 8.31 -1.52 3.20
C LEU A 294 6.94 -0.87 2.97
N LEU A 295 5.94 -1.69 2.68
CA LEU A 295 4.54 -1.32 2.66
C LEU A 295 3.78 -2.29 3.56
N THR A 296 2.78 -1.77 4.25
CA THR A 296 1.79 -2.58 4.96
C THR A 296 0.52 -2.67 4.13
N ASP A 297 -0.13 -3.84 4.13
CA ASP A 297 -1.44 -3.98 3.52
C ASP A 297 -2.42 -3.13 4.32
N SER A 298 -2.72 -1.98 3.76
CA SER A 298 -3.55 -0.99 4.39
C SER A 298 -4.72 -0.73 3.48
N GLY A 299 -5.85 -1.38 3.78
CA GLY A 299 -7.08 -1.21 3.01
C GLY A 299 -7.41 0.27 2.74
N ALA A 300 -8.03 0.52 1.59
CA ALA A 300 -8.29 1.84 1.03
C ALA A 300 -9.18 2.76 1.90
N MET A 301 -9.84 2.25 2.94
CA MET A 301 -10.74 3.01 3.85
C MET A 301 -10.07 4.14 4.66
N ARG A 302 -8.74 4.33 4.63
CA ARG A 302 -8.06 5.27 5.54
C ARG A 302 -8.39 6.75 5.27
N SER A 303 -8.36 7.24 4.02
CA SER A 303 -8.60 8.68 3.71
C SER A 303 -10.06 9.07 3.89
N THR A 304 -11.01 8.28 3.39
CA THR A 304 -12.44 8.59 3.51
C THR A 304 -12.86 8.71 4.98
N LEU A 305 -12.37 7.80 5.83
CA LEU A 305 -12.64 7.86 7.27
C LEU A 305 -11.91 9.03 7.94
N ALA A 306 -10.66 9.30 7.56
CA ALA A 306 -9.88 10.44 8.09
C ALA A 306 -10.54 11.79 7.73
N GLY A 307 -10.93 12.00 6.48
CA GLY A 307 -11.63 13.19 6.01
C GLY A 307 -12.96 13.41 6.72
N LYS A 308 -13.81 12.37 6.80
CA LYS A 308 -15.09 12.46 7.53
C LYS A 308 -14.91 12.76 9.02
N ASN A 309 -13.91 12.15 9.66
CA ASN A 309 -13.59 12.45 11.07
C ASN A 309 -13.08 13.88 11.26
N PHE A 310 -12.26 14.39 10.33
CA PHE A 310 -11.78 15.77 10.35
C PHE A 310 -12.95 16.76 10.24
N GLU A 311 -13.85 16.56 9.28
CA GLU A 311 -15.05 17.40 9.14
C GLU A 311 -15.96 17.34 10.37
N GLN A 312 -16.13 16.15 10.96
CA GLN A 312 -16.92 15.98 12.16
C GLN A 312 -16.31 16.77 13.33
N ALA A 313 -15.00 16.64 13.55
CA ALA A 313 -14.29 17.39 14.59
C ALA A 313 -14.39 18.91 14.36
N PHE A 314 -14.30 19.37 13.11
CA PHE A 314 -14.46 20.77 12.76
C PHE A 314 -15.89 21.27 13.04
N ARG A 315 -16.92 20.49 12.66
CA ARG A 315 -18.33 20.80 12.95
C ARG A 315 -18.58 20.88 14.46
N GLU A 316 -18.06 19.93 15.23
CA GLU A 316 -18.20 19.92 16.69
C GLU A 316 -17.53 21.15 17.33
N ALA A 317 -16.31 21.49 16.90
CA ALA A 317 -15.59 22.68 17.36
C ALA A 317 -16.33 23.99 17.05
N ALA A 318 -16.90 24.11 15.84
CA ALA A 318 -17.65 25.30 15.42
C ALA A 318 -18.98 25.50 16.17
N THR A 319 -19.54 24.43 16.76
CA THR A 319 -20.77 24.50 17.58
C THR A 319 -20.52 24.73 19.07
N ALA A 320 -19.26 24.68 19.52
CA ALA A 320 -18.87 24.86 20.91
C ALA A 320 -18.56 26.31 21.29
N GLU A 321 -18.60 27.25 20.33
CA GLU A 321 -18.46 28.71 20.51
C GLU A 321 -19.83 29.42 20.56
#